data_AF-A0A942I947-F1
#
_entry.id   AF-A0A942I947-F1
#
_cell.length_a   1.000
_cell.length_b   1.000
_cell.length_c   1.000
_cell.angle_alpha   90.00
_cell.angle_beta   90.00
_cell.angle_gamma   90.00
#
_symmetry.space_group_name_H-M   'P 1'
#
loop_
_entity.id
_entity.type
_entity.pdbx_description
1 polymer ?
#
loop_
_entity_poly.entity_id
_entity_poly.type
_entity_poly.pdbx_seq_one_letter_code
_entity_poly.pdbx_strand_id
1 'polypeptide(L)'
;MLSSKQRAYLRGLANPLDPIMHVGKGGLTEAVANAVSEALEARELIKLRLLKNNEADIKVLSLELATMIDAEVVQVIGRNFVLYRMNVEKPVIELPAH
;
A
#
# COMPACT_ATOMS: atom_id res chain seq x y z
N MET A 1 3.21 -9.76 -9.72
CA MET A 1 4.12 -8.71 -10.20
C MET A 1 3.35 -7.81 -11.18
N LEU A 2 3.11 -6.56 -10.80
CA LEU A 2 2.35 -5.58 -11.60
C LEU A 2 3.12 -5.10 -12.84
N SER A 3 2.44 -5.05 -13.99
CA SER A 3 3.01 -4.47 -15.21
C SER A 3 3.15 -2.94 -15.09
N SER A 4 4.00 -2.33 -15.93
CA SER A 4 4.15 -0.86 -15.96
C SER A 4 2.83 -0.12 -16.19
N LYS A 5 1.95 -0.69 -17.03
CA LYS A 5 0.62 -0.15 -17.37
C LYS A 5 -0.33 -0.25 -16.17
N GLN A 6 -0.37 -1.40 -15.51
CA GLN A 6 -1.16 -1.60 -14.29
C GLN A 6 -0.68 -0.69 -13.16
N ARG A 7 0.63 -0.58 -12.95
CA ARG A 7 1.19 0.33 -11.94
C ARG A 7 0.89 1.79 -12.24
N ALA A 8 0.89 2.22 -13.52
CA ALA A 8 0.49 3.58 -13.88
C ALA A 8 -1.00 3.83 -13.60
N TYR A 9 -1.86 2.87 -13.92
CA TYR A 9 -3.29 2.93 -13.62
C TYR A 9 -3.57 3.03 -12.11
N LEU A 10 -2.99 2.13 -11.31
CA LEU A 10 -3.11 2.15 -9.85
C LEU A 10 -2.56 3.43 -9.23
N ARG A 11 -1.48 4.00 -9.78
CA ARG A 11 -0.98 5.33 -9.37
C ARG A 11 -2.00 6.44 -9.62
N GLY A 12 -2.65 6.41 -10.78
CA GLY A 12 -3.73 7.35 -11.11
C GLY A 12 -4.87 7.28 -10.11
N LEU A 13 -5.32 6.06 -9.76
CA LEU A 13 -6.36 5.84 -8.76
C LEU A 13 -5.92 6.24 -7.34
N ALA A 14 -4.65 6.01 -6.99
CA ALA A 14 -4.15 6.26 -5.65
C ALA A 14 -3.84 7.74 -5.39
N ASN A 15 -3.51 8.54 -6.41
CA ASN A 15 -3.19 9.95 -6.25
C ASN A 15 -4.24 10.76 -5.45
N PRO A 16 -5.54 10.71 -5.79
CA PRO A 16 -6.56 11.46 -5.04
C PRO A 16 -6.90 10.86 -3.67
N LEU A 17 -6.45 9.63 -3.35
CA LEU A 17 -6.77 9.01 -2.06
C LEU A 17 -6.04 9.72 -0.92
N ASP A 18 -6.72 9.93 0.20
CA ASP A 18 -6.05 10.34 1.43
C ASP A 18 -5.41 9.13 2.13
N PRO A 19 -4.29 9.33 2.86
CA PRO A 19 -3.75 8.29 3.72
C PRO A 19 -4.77 7.90 4.79
N ILE A 20 -5.17 6.63 4.82
CA ILE A 20 -6.16 6.12 5.78
C ILE A 20 -5.49 5.58 7.05
N MET A 21 -4.17 5.36 6.99
CA MET A 21 -3.37 4.77 8.05
C MET A 21 -2.03 5.48 8.21
N HIS A 22 -1.56 5.54 9.46
CA HIS A 22 -0.34 6.22 9.85
C HIS A 22 0.61 5.26 10.58
N VAL A 23 1.87 5.18 10.13
CA VAL A 23 2.92 4.40 10.79
C VAL A 23 3.81 5.34 11.61
N GLY A 24 3.79 5.17 12.93
CA GLY A 24 4.50 6.02 13.89
C GLY A 24 5.86 5.49 14.32
N LYS A 25 6.33 5.94 15.48
CA LYS A 25 7.62 5.54 16.09
C LYS A 25 7.70 4.04 16.44
N GLY A 26 6.55 3.40 16.65
CA GLY A 26 6.48 1.94 16.88
C GLY A 26 6.80 1.10 15.64
N GLY A 27 7.02 1.72 14.49
CA GLY A 27 7.40 1.01 13.26
C GLY A 27 6.30 0.08 12.76
N LEU A 28 6.73 -0.97 12.04
CA LEU A 28 5.85 -2.05 11.63
C LEU A 28 5.69 -3.02 12.81
N THR A 29 4.44 -3.21 13.22
CA THR A 29 4.05 -4.23 14.20
C THR A 29 3.06 -5.17 13.54
N GLU A 30 2.89 -6.38 14.09
CA GLU A 30 1.87 -7.32 13.59
C GLU A 30 0.46 -6.70 13.59
N ALA A 31 0.14 -5.89 14.61
CA ALA A 31 -1.14 -5.18 14.67
C ALA A 31 -1.31 -4.20 13.49
N VAL A 32 -0.24 -3.48 13.11
CA VAL A 32 -0.26 -2.62 11.92
C VAL A 32 -0.39 -3.46 10.65
N ALA A 33 0.40 -4.53 10.50
CA ALA A 33 0.32 -5.40 9.33
C ALA A 33 -1.10 -5.99 9.14
N ASN A 34 -1.71 -6.50 10.20
CA ASN A 34 -3.06 -7.05 10.17
C ASN A 34 -4.10 -6.00 9.78
N ALA A 35 -4.04 -4.81 10.39
CA ALA A 35 -4.96 -3.73 10.06
C ALA A 35 -4.83 -3.27 8.60
N VAL A 36 -3.60 -3.22 8.08
CA VAL A 36 -3.31 -2.89 6.67
C VAL A 36 -3.83 -3.99 5.74
N SER A 37 -3.67 -5.26 6.11
CA SER A 37 -4.21 -6.42 5.38
C SER A 37 -5.73 -6.35 5.27
N GLU A 38 -6.44 -6.15 6.38
CA GLU A 38 -7.90 -6.03 6.39
C GLU A 38 -8.38 -4.85 5.52
N ALA A 39 -7.69 -3.72 5.60
CA ALA A 39 -8.01 -2.55 4.77
C ALA A 39 -7.78 -2.81 3.27
N LEU A 40 -6.75 -3.59 2.92
CA LEU A 40 -6.48 -4.03 1.54
C LEU A 40 -7.51 -5.05 1.04
N GLU A 41 -7.99 -5.97 1.87
CA GLU A 41 -9.06 -6.91 1.49
C GLU A 41 -10.33 -6.19 1.07
N ALA A 42 -10.68 -5.11 1.78
CA ALA A 42 -11.90 -4.35 1.52
C ALA A 42 -11.80 -3.38 0.34
N ARG A 43 -10.60 -2.88 0.01
CA ARG A 43 -10.42 -1.76 -0.94
C ARG A 43 -9.45 -2.05 -2.08
N GLU A 44 -8.65 -3.09 -1.96
CA GLU A 44 -7.54 -3.51 -2.82
C GLU A 44 -6.40 -2.52 -3.01
N LEU A 45 -6.65 -1.22 -2.84
CA LEU A 45 -5.69 -0.13 -2.99
C LEU A 45 -5.84 0.84 -1.82
N ILE A 46 -4.76 1.02 -1.06
CA ILE A 46 -4.76 1.93 0.09
C ILE A 46 -3.52 2.81 0.10
N LYS A 47 -3.66 4.02 0.65
CA LYS A 47 -2.57 4.94 0.90
C LYS A 47 -2.27 4.98 2.39
N LEU A 48 -0.98 4.90 2.74
CA LEU A 48 -0.48 4.99 4.09
C LEU A 48 0.53 6.14 4.19
N ARG A 49 0.76 6.63 5.41
CA ARG A 49 1.72 7.68 5.68
C ARG A 49 2.63 7.34 6.86
N LEU A 50 3.92 7.53 6.66
CA LEU A 50 4.93 7.42 7.69
C LEU A 50 5.02 8.75 8.46
N LEU A 51 4.82 8.71 9.78
CA LEU A 51 4.92 9.91 10.63
C LEU A 51 6.38 10.33 10.79
N LYS A 52 6.64 11.64 10.91
CA LYS A 52 7.98 12.25 10.92
C LYS A 52 8.91 11.77 12.04
N ASN A 53 8.34 11.22 13.12
CA ASN A 53 9.07 10.66 14.25
C ASN A 53 9.66 9.26 13.99
N ASN A 54 9.47 8.73 12.79
CA ASN A 54 10.04 7.47 12.35
C ASN A 54 11.23 7.75 11.42
N GLU A 55 12.40 7.27 11.83
CA GLU A 55 13.69 7.39 11.13
C GLU A 55 13.90 6.32 10.05
N ALA A 56 12.99 5.34 9.95
CA ALA A 56 13.05 4.30 8.94
C ALA A 56 12.92 4.88 7.52
N ASP A 57 13.65 4.27 6.59
CA ASP A 57 13.46 4.55 5.17
C ASP A 57 12.09 4.04 4.74
N ILE A 58 11.23 4.96 4.29
CA ILE A 58 9.90 4.64 3.80
C ILE A 58 9.90 3.59 2.68
N LYS A 59 10.95 3.55 1.85
CA LYS A 59 11.07 2.53 0.79
C LYS A 59 11.27 1.15 1.39
N VAL A 60 12.18 1.03 2.36
CA VAL A 60 12.44 -0.24 3.06
C VAL A 60 11.20 -0.68 3.81
N LEU A 61 10.60 0.23 4.60
CA LEU A 61 9.40 -0.04 5.39
C LEU A 61 8.20 -0.41 4.52
N SER A 62 7.99 0.27 3.39
CA SER A 62 6.88 -0.09 2.48
C SER A 62 7.08 -1.46 1.84
N LEU A 63 8.32 -1.84 1.51
CA LEU A 63 8.64 -3.17 0.99
C LEU A 63 8.44 -4.25 2.06
N GLU A 64 8.95 -4.05 3.27
CA GLU A 64 8.77 -5.00 4.38
C GLU A 64 7.29 -5.23 4.69
N LEU A 65 6.51 -4.16 4.79
CA LEU A 65 5.07 -4.26 5.02
C LEU A 65 4.36 -4.96 3.86
N ALA A 66 4.72 -4.64 2.62
CA ALA A 66 4.14 -5.28 1.45
C ALA A 66 4.44 -6.79 1.44
N THR A 67 5.66 -7.20 1.77
CA THR A 67 6.05 -8.61 1.89
C THR A 67 5.32 -9.32 3.01
N MET A 68 5.11 -8.68 4.17
CA MET A 68 4.41 -9.30 5.30
C MET A 68 2.94 -9.63 5.02
N ILE A 69 2.30 -8.92 4.09
CA ILE A 69 0.85 -9.05 3.81
C ILE A 69 0.57 -9.49 2.37
N ASP A 70 1.57 -9.98 1.65
CA ASP A 70 1.47 -10.39 0.24
C ASP A 70 0.85 -9.30 -0.66
N ALA A 71 1.28 -8.05 -0.46
CA ALA A 71 0.90 -6.89 -1.27
C ALA A 71 2.04 -6.42 -2.16
N GLU A 72 1.73 -5.55 -3.11
CA GLU A 72 2.70 -4.87 -3.97
C GLU A 72 2.75 -3.36 -3.69
N VAL A 73 3.96 -2.82 -3.63
CA VAL A 73 4.18 -1.37 -3.55
C VAL A 73 3.94 -0.74 -4.93
N VAL A 74 2.90 0.08 -5.03
CA VAL A 74 2.55 0.79 -6.27
C VAL A 74 3.41 2.03 -6.43
N GLN A 75 3.57 2.80 -5.35
CA GLN A 75 4.29 4.06 -5.36
C GLN A 75 4.69 4.51 -3.95
N VAL A 76 5.79 5.25 -3.87
CA VAL A 76 6.23 5.99 -2.69
C VAL A 76 6.38 7.46 -3.08
N ILE A 77 5.70 8.36 -2.38
CA ILE A 77 5.73 9.82 -2.60
C ILE A 77 5.98 10.52 -1.27
N GLY A 78 7.17 11.10 -1.10
CA GLY A 78 7.54 11.78 0.14
C GLY A 78 7.44 10.84 1.35
N ARG A 79 6.49 11.11 2.25
CA ARG A 79 6.20 10.23 3.41
C ARG A 79 4.96 9.36 3.25
N ASN A 80 4.36 9.35 2.07
CA ASN A 80 3.21 8.51 1.75
C ASN A 80 3.65 7.35 0.86
N PHE A 81 2.99 6.21 1.00
CA PHE A 81 3.17 5.07 0.11
C PHE A 81 1.84 4.39 -0.14
N VAL A 82 1.77 3.70 -1.27
CA VAL A 82 0.55 3.07 -1.78
C VAL A 82 0.81 1.58 -1.91
N LEU A 83 -0.08 0.79 -1.31
CA LEU A 83 -0.07 -0.66 -1.40
C LEU A 83 -1.27 -1.12 -2.20
N TYR A 84 -1.07 -2.18 -2.97
CA TYR A 84 -2.11 -2.86 -3.71
C TYR A 84 -2.04 -4.36 -3.47
N ARG A 85 -3.20 -5.00 -3.26
CA ARG A 85 -3.33 -6.45 -3.24
C ARG A 85 -4.60 -6.83 -3.97
N MET A 86 -4.45 -7.70 -4.98
CA MET A 86 -5.58 -8.20 -5.74
C MET A 86 -6.42 -9.12 -4.86
N ASN A 87 -7.73 -8.88 -4.80
CA ASN A 87 -8.68 -9.79 -4.18
C ASN A 87 -9.12 -10.82 -5.22
N VAL A 88 -8.77 -12.09 -4.98
CA VAL A 88 -9.07 -13.20 -5.90
C VAL A 88 -10.57 -13.55 -5.89
N GLU A 89 -11.24 -13.36 -4.76
CA GLU A 89 -12.64 -13.73 -4.59
C GLU A 89 -13.59 -12.63 -5.07
N LYS A 90 -13.23 -11.36 -4.85
CA LYS A 90 -14.05 -10.18 -5.17
C LYS A 90 -13.17 -9.02 -5.65
N PRO A 91 -12.73 -9.02 -6.93
CA PRO A 91 -11.97 -7.92 -7.48
C PRO A 91 -12.82 -6.64 -7.48
N VAL A 92 -12.30 -5.57 -6.88
CA VAL A 92 -12.92 -4.24 -6.80
C VAL A 92 -12.34 -3.31 -7.88
N ILE A 93 -11.09 -3.52 -8.24
CA ILE A 93 -10.32 -2.75 -9.21
C ILE A 93 -10.08 -3.62 -10.44
N GLU A 94 -10.70 -3.24 -11.55
CA GLU A 94 -10.42 -3.84 -12.85
C GLU A 94 -9.05 -3.35 -13.35
N LEU A 95 -8.04 -4.22 -13.29
CA LEU A 95 -6.74 -3.92 -13.85
C LEU A 95 -6.81 -3.95 -15.38
N PRO A 96 -6.21 -2.96 -16.08
CA PRO A 96 -6.19 -2.97 -17.54
C PRO A 96 -5.45 -4.22 -18.04
N ALA A 97 -6.09 -4.93 -18.98
CA ALA A 97 -5.45 -6.00 -19.72
C ALA A 97 -4.23 -5.47 -20.47
N HIS A 98 -3.25 -6.36 -20.68
CA HIS A 98 -1.92 -6.03 -21.17
C HIS A 98 -1.96 -5.24 -22.49
#